data_AF-A0A522DBN2-F1
#
_entry.id   AF-A0A522DBN2-F1
#
_cell.length_a   1.000
_cell.length_b   1.000
_cell.length_c   1.000
_cell.angle_alpha   90.00
_cell.angle_beta   90.00
_cell.angle_gamma   90.00
#
_symmetry.space_group_name_H-M   'P 1'
#
loop_
_entity.id
_entity.type
_entity.pdbx_description
1 polymer ?
#
loop_
_entity_poly.entity_id
_entity_poly.type
_entity_poly.pdbx_seq_one_letter_code
_entity_poly.pdbx_strand_id
1 'polypeptide(L)'
;MSPNPSGTLSKGNRTFGHILLVKKYWWLHALIVTLISTVGLVALGVWTYASAPPLVNFVAASNSGTVVIPEWEIQRGKQVFHLKGLMTYGSFWGDGGERGPDYTAEALHHTYVSMIKFYTDDIAKTRALTQDDRDMIDSRVKREIHTNLYDAKAGVIALNDAQIFAYNELITHYTRTFTDDTYEEAFMKGRIKNHISNPADLKALAGYFFW
;
A
#
# COMPACT_ATOMS: atom_id res chain seq x y z
N MET A 1 86.06 -8.36 -14.18
CA MET A 1 85.16 -7.55 -13.34
C MET A 1 83.74 -7.74 -13.86
N SER A 2 83.03 -8.72 -13.31
CA SER A 2 81.60 -8.94 -13.60
C SER A 2 80.79 -8.34 -12.44
N PRO A 3 79.79 -7.48 -12.69
CA PRO A 3 78.94 -6.98 -11.63
C PRO A 3 78.01 -8.09 -11.12
N ASN A 4 77.96 -8.18 -9.79
CA ASN A 4 77.21 -9.13 -8.98
C ASN A 4 75.68 -8.85 -9.06
N PRO A 5 74.80 -9.86 -9.17
CA PRO A 5 73.35 -9.65 -9.21
C PRO A 5 72.78 -9.68 -7.79
N SER A 6 72.76 -8.54 -7.11
CA SER A 6 72.06 -8.41 -5.82
C SER A 6 71.13 -7.20 -5.84
N GLY A 7 70.17 -7.23 -6.76
CA GLY A 7 68.99 -6.38 -6.70
C GLY A 7 67.96 -7.01 -5.78
N THR A 8 68.07 -6.78 -4.48
CA THR A 8 66.98 -7.06 -3.55
C THR A 8 65.78 -6.21 -3.95
N LEU A 9 64.74 -6.85 -4.52
CA LEU A 9 63.43 -6.22 -4.74
C LEU A 9 62.96 -5.63 -3.41
N SER A 10 62.91 -4.30 -3.36
CA SER A 10 62.30 -3.55 -2.27
C SER A 10 60.91 -4.13 -2.02
N LYS A 11 60.61 -4.54 -0.77
CA LYS A 11 59.25 -4.80 -0.30
C LYS A 11 58.51 -3.46 -0.31
N GLY A 12 58.15 -2.98 -1.50
CA GLY A 12 57.35 -1.80 -1.68
C GLY A 12 56.05 -1.96 -0.91
N ASN A 13 55.71 -0.95 -0.11
CA ASN A 13 54.45 -0.87 0.62
C ASN A 13 53.31 -1.25 -0.32
N ARG A 14 52.77 -2.46 -0.17
CA ARG A 14 51.62 -2.90 -0.95
C ARG A 14 50.47 -1.97 -0.57
N THR A 15 50.14 -1.04 -1.47
CA THR A 15 48.98 -0.18 -1.31
C THR A 15 47.72 -1.05 -1.33
N PHE A 16 46.66 -0.59 -0.66
CA PHE A 16 45.37 -1.27 -0.62
C PHE A 16 44.87 -1.67 -2.01
N GLY A 17 45.04 -0.78 -3.00
CA GLY A 17 44.69 -1.04 -4.40
C GLY A 17 45.43 -2.23 -5.02
N HIS A 18 46.71 -2.45 -4.69
CA HIS A 18 47.43 -3.63 -5.16
C HIS A 18 46.88 -4.92 -4.55
N ILE A 19 46.39 -4.90 -3.31
CA ILE A 19 45.77 -6.07 -2.65
C ILE A 19 44.44 -6.42 -3.31
N LEU A 20 43.63 -5.42 -3.67
CA LEU A 20 42.36 -5.61 -4.39
C LEU A 20 42.56 -6.30 -5.77
N LEU A 21 43.67 -6.01 -6.45
CA LEU A 21 43.95 -6.52 -7.80
C LEU A 21 44.57 -7.94 -7.84
N VAL A 22 44.99 -8.51 -6.70
CA VAL A 22 45.53 -9.88 -6.68
C VAL A 22 44.39 -10.90 -6.81
N LYS A 23 44.33 -11.60 -7.95
CA LYS A 23 43.32 -12.63 -8.28
C LYS A 23 43.10 -13.66 -7.16
N LYS A 24 44.16 -14.07 -6.44
CA LYS A 24 44.07 -15.00 -5.30
C LYS A 24 43.13 -14.51 -4.19
N TYR A 25 42.97 -13.19 -4.01
CA TYR A 25 42.10 -12.61 -2.98
C TYR A 25 40.71 -12.24 -3.50
N TRP A 26 40.43 -12.32 -4.80
CA TRP A 26 39.12 -11.95 -5.34
C TRP A 26 37.96 -12.72 -4.73
N TRP A 27 38.15 -14.00 -4.42
CA TRP A 27 37.12 -14.79 -3.72
C TRP A 27 36.83 -14.23 -2.32
N LEU A 28 37.86 -13.72 -1.61
CA LEU A 28 37.69 -13.11 -0.29
C LEU A 28 36.98 -11.76 -0.40
N HIS A 29 37.31 -10.94 -1.40
CA HIS A 29 36.57 -9.69 -1.65
C HIS A 29 35.11 -9.96 -2.00
N ALA A 30 34.84 -10.93 -2.89
CA ALA A 30 33.50 -11.36 -3.22
C ALA A 30 32.75 -11.85 -1.97
N LEU A 31 33.39 -12.68 -1.14
CA LEU A 31 32.81 -13.15 0.11
C LEU A 31 32.47 -12.00 1.06
N ILE A 32 33.36 -11.02 1.21
CA ILE A 32 33.12 -9.84 2.06
C ILE A 32 31.93 -9.03 1.54
N VAL A 33 31.90 -8.73 0.23
CA VAL A 33 30.79 -8.00 -0.40
C VAL A 33 29.48 -8.78 -0.20
N THR A 34 29.48 -10.07 -0.49
CA THR A 34 28.30 -10.93 -0.29
C THR A 34 27.83 -10.92 1.16
N LEU A 35 28.74 -11.09 2.13
CA LEU A 35 28.37 -11.06 3.55
C LEU A 35 27.74 -9.72 3.97
N ILE A 36 28.33 -8.60 3.57
CA ILE A 36 27.79 -7.27 3.87
C ILE A 36 26.43 -7.08 3.21
N SER A 37 26.28 -7.45 1.93
CA SER A 37 25.01 -7.36 1.21
C SER A 37 23.93 -8.25 1.83
N THR A 38 24.27 -9.48 2.23
CA THR A 38 23.32 -10.40 2.88
C THR A 38 22.89 -9.87 4.24
N VAL A 39 23.81 -9.37 5.07
CA VAL A 39 23.47 -8.77 6.37
C VAL A 39 22.55 -7.56 6.16
N GLY A 40 22.88 -6.69 5.19
CA GLY A 40 22.04 -5.55 4.83
C GLY A 40 20.63 -5.97 4.40
N LEU A 41 20.52 -6.97 3.53
CA LEU A 41 19.23 -7.49 3.06
C LEU A 41 18.39 -8.09 4.20
N VAL A 42 19.01 -8.85 5.11
CA VAL A 42 18.32 -9.42 6.27
C VAL A 42 17.84 -8.32 7.21
N ALA A 43 18.67 -7.32 7.49
CA ALA A 43 18.30 -6.19 8.34
C ALA A 43 17.10 -5.40 7.76
N LEU A 44 17.16 -5.10 6.46
CA LEU A 44 16.04 -4.46 5.75
C LEU A 44 14.78 -5.33 5.81
N GLY A 45 14.89 -6.63 5.58
CA GLY A 45 13.75 -7.55 5.67
C GLY A 45 13.08 -7.56 7.04
N VAL A 46 13.86 -7.57 8.13
CA VAL A 46 13.34 -7.51 9.51
C VAL A 46 12.62 -6.18 9.76
N TRP A 47 13.20 -5.05 9.35
CA TRP A 47 12.58 -3.73 9.52
C TRP A 47 11.30 -3.57 8.70
N THR A 48 11.29 -4.06 7.45
CA THR A 48 10.09 -4.08 6.62
C THR A 48 8.97 -4.88 7.28
N TYR A 49 9.27 -6.06 7.85
CA TYR A 49 8.25 -6.89 8.50
C TYR A 49 7.73 -6.24 9.79
N ALA A 50 8.62 -5.67 10.62
CA ALA A 50 8.24 -5.03 11.87
C ALA A 50 7.48 -3.71 11.70
N SER A 51 7.65 -3.04 10.54
CA SER A 51 7.05 -1.74 10.24
C SER A 51 5.87 -1.84 9.26
N ALA A 52 5.43 -3.06 8.94
CA ALA A 52 4.32 -3.28 8.03
C ALA A 52 3.02 -2.69 8.62
N PRO A 53 2.14 -2.11 7.78
CA PRO A 53 0.82 -1.68 8.23
C PRO A 53 0.07 -2.84 8.92
N PRO A 54 -0.52 -2.62 10.12
CA PRO A 54 -1.20 -3.68 10.85
C PRO A 54 -2.44 -4.14 10.08
N LEU A 55 -2.65 -5.46 10.03
CA LEU A 55 -3.85 -6.07 9.50
C LEU A 55 -4.75 -6.45 10.69
N VAL A 56 -5.71 -5.59 11.00
CA VAL A 56 -6.57 -5.69 12.18
C VAL A 56 -8.02 -5.31 11.85
N ASN A 57 -8.93 -5.50 12.81
CA ASN A 57 -10.33 -5.09 12.64
C ASN A 57 -10.45 -3.56 12.62
N PHE A 58 -11.29 -3.06 11.73
CA PHE A 58 -11.77 -1.69 11.76
C PHE A 58 -13.11 -1.65 12.50
N VAL A 59 -13.23 -0.76 13.49
CA VAL A 59 -14.41 -0.64 14.36
C VAL A 59 -14.98 0.76 14.31
N ALA A 60 -16.27 0.91 14.58
CA ALA A 60 -16.88 2.22 14.68
C ALA A 60 -16.42 2.95 15.95
N ALA A 61 -15.94 4.18 15.82
CA ALA A 61 -15.57 5.02 16.94
C ALA A 61 -16.80 5.47 17.76
N SER A 62 -17.92 5.72 17.09
CA SER A 62 -19.18 6.18 17.69
C SER A 62 -19.88 5.12 18.56
N ASN A 63 -19.66 3.84 18.26
CA ASN A 63 -20.19 2.71 19.02
C ASN A 63 -19.08 1.69 19.25
N SER A 64 -18.26 1.94 20.29
CA SER A 64 -17.01 1.21 20.53
C SER A 64 -17.26 -0.29 20.57
N GLY A 65 -16.76 -1.00 19.56
CA GLY A 65 -16.84 -2.45 19.44
C GLY A 65 -17.69 -2.98 18.28
N THR A 66 -18.46 -2.13 17.58
CA THR A 66 -19.11 -2.58 16.34
C THR A 66 -18.07 -2.71 15.24
N VAL A 67 -17.79 -3.94 14.80
CA VAL A 67 -16.84 -4.22 13.72
C VAL A 67 -17.44 -3.77 12.39
N VAL A 68 -16.76 -2.88 11.69
CA VAL A 68 -17.15 -2.34 10.38
C VAL A 68 -16.50 -3.17 9.27
N ILE A 69 -15.18 -3.37 9.37
CA ILE A 69 -14.40 -4.19 8.44
C ILE A 69 -13.64 -5.21 9.27
N PRO A 70 -14.05 -6.48 9.27
CA PRO A 70 -13.32 -7.50 9.99
C PRO A 70 -12.03 -7.87 9.22
N GLU A 71 -11.00 -8.21 9.96
CA GLU A 71 -9.67 -8.59 9.46
C GLU A 71 -9.73 -9.71 8.42
N TRP A 72 -10.55 -10.74 8.67
CA TRP A 72 -10.74 -11.87 7.76
C TRP A 72 -11.37 -11.47 6.42
N GLU A 73 -12.18 -10.40 6.37
CA GLU A 73 -12.79 -9.90 5.14
C GLU A 73 -11.75 -9.18 4.27
N ILE A 74 -10.80 -8.47 4.90
CA ILE A 74 -9.64 -7.88 4.21
C ILE A 74 -8.76 -8.99 3.62
N GLN A 75 -8.48 -10.04 4.39
CA GLN A 75 -7.76 -11.22 3.86
C GLN A 75 -8.49 -11.88 2.71
N ARG A 76 -9.82 -12.01 2.79
CA ARG A 76 -10.64 -12.55 1.71
C ARG A 76 -10.55 -11.67 0.46
N GLY A 77 -10.63 -10.36 0.60
CA GLY A 77 -10.46 -9.41 -0.50
C GLY A 77 -9.12 -9.58 -1.19
N LYS A 78 -8.04 -9.68 -0.41
CA LYS A 78 -6.70 -9.97 -0.92
C LYS A 78 -6.66 -11.28 -1.71
N GLN A 79 -7.29 -12.35 -1.22
CA GLN A 79 -7.35 -13.62 -1.95
C GLN A 79 -8.09 -13.46 -3.29
N VAL A 80 -9.25 -12.80 -3.27
CA VAL A 80 -10.05 -12.56 -4.48
C VAL A 80 -9.25 -11.74 -5.49
N PHE A 81 -8.58 -10.68 -5.06
CA PHE A 81 -7.72 -9.83 -5.89
C PHE A 81 -6.69 -10.65 -6.69
N HIS A 82 -5.99 -11.56 -6.01
CA HIS A 82 -5.00 -12.43 -6.64
C HIS A 82 -5.64 -13.52 -7.51
N LEU A 83 -6.66 -14.22 -7.01
CA LEU A 83 -7.35 -15.29 -7.74
C LEU A 83 -8.00 -14.80 -9.03
N LYS A 84 -8.48 -13.55 -9.04
CA LYS A 84 -9.11 -12.92 -10.20
C LYS A 84 -8.12 -12.19 -11.10
N GLY A 85 -6.84 -12.23 -10.77
CA GLY A 85 -5.76 -11.66 -11.58
C GLY A 85 -5.85 -10.15 -11.76
N LEU A 86 -6.42 -9.42 -10.79
CA LEU A 86 -6.65 -7.98 -10.92
C LEU A 86 -5.33 -7.20 -11.08
N MET A 87 -4.25 -7.68 -10.48
CA MET A 87 -2.89 -7.12 -10.63
C MET A 87 -2.32 -7.24 -12.06
N THR A 88 -2.91 -8.07 -12.93
CA THR A 88 -2.52 -8.12 -14.35
C THR A 88 -3.21 -7.05 -15.19
N TYR A 89 -4.27 -6.45 -14.64
CA TYR A 89 -5.03 -5.39 -15.29
C TYR A 89 -4.65 -4.03 -14.74
N GLY A 90 -4.84 -3.83 -13.43
CA GLY A 90 -4.46 -2.63 -12.68
C GLY A 90 -3.31 -2.90 -11.71
N SER A 91 -3.04 -1.92 -10.83
CA SER A 91 -1.97 -1.99 -9.84
C SER A 91 -2.48 -1.88 -8.41
N PHE A 92 -1.66 -2.29 -7.45
CA PHE A 92 -1.88 -2.10 -6.02
C PHE A 92 -0.57 -1.62 -5.40
N TRP A 93 -0.62 -0.50 -4.66
CA TRP A 93 0.59 0.22 -4.21
C TRP A 93 1.57 0.58 -5.35
N GLY A 94 1.07 0.78 -6.56
CA GLY A 94 1.87 1.09 -7.75
C GLY A 94 2.46 -0.12 -8.47
N ASP A 95 2.34 -1.34 -7.93
CA ASP A 95 2.80 -2.56 -8.58
C ASP A 95 1.65 -3.27 -9.30
N GLY A 96 1.81 -3.53 -10.60
CA GLY A 96 0.86 -4.32 -11.38
C GLY A 96 0.76 -3.90 -12.84
N GLY A 97 -0.40 -4.14 -13.44
CA GLY A 97 -0.72 -3.70 -14.79
C GLY A 97 -1.11 -2.23 -14.84
N GLU A 98 -0.91 -1.62 -16.01
CA GLU A 98 -1.19 -0.18 -16.23
C GLU A 98 -2.45 0.04 -17.08
N ARG A 99 -3.25 -1.00 -17.34
CA ARG A 99 -4.48 -0.89 -18.15
C ARG A 99 -5.69 -0.48 -17.32
N GLY A 100 -5.71 -0.90 -16.06
CA GLY A 100 -6.72 -0.53 -15.07
C GLY A 100 -6.21 0.59 -14.16
N PRO A 101 -7.02 0.96 -13.15
CA PRO A 101 -6.59 1.92 -12.13
C PRO A 101 -5.53 1.31 -11.20
N ASP A 102 -4.88 2.18 -10.42
CA ASP A 102 -4.28 1.75 -9.16
C ASP A 102 -5.38 1.69 -8.10
N TYR A 103 -5.71 0.48 -7.63
CA TYR A 103 -6.84 0.28 -6.72
C TYR A 103 -6.66 0.98 -5.38
N THR A 104 -5.43 1.16 -4.91
CA THR A 104 -5.16 1.89 -3.66
C THR A 104 -5.40 3.38 -3.84
N ALA A 105 -4.88 3.97 -4.92
CA ALA A 105 -5.08 5.39 -5.21
C ALA A 105 -6.55 5.72 -5.50
N GLU A 106 -7.23 4.86 -6.25
CA GLU A 106 -8.66 4.99 -6.55
C GLU A 106 -9.50 4.90 -5.27
N ALA A 107 -9.27 3.89 -4.42
CA ALA A 107 -9.98 3.77 -3.15
C ALA A 107 -9.74 4.97 -2.22
N LEU A 108 -8.51 5.49 -2.15
CA LEU A 108 -8.21 6.70 -1.41
C LEU A 108 -8.95 7.92 -1.97
N HIS A 109 -9.01 8.07 -3.29
CA HIS A 109 -9.73 9.16 -3.95
C HIS A 109 -11.23 9.11 -3.66
N HIS A 110 -11.87 7.95 -3.87
CA HIS A 110 -13.29 7.78 -3.55
C HIS A 110 -13.56 7.97 -2.06
N THR A 111 -12.66 7.51 -1.19
CA THR A 111 -12.79 7.74 0.25
C THR A 111 -12.79 9.24 0.57
N TYR A 112 -11.85 9.99 -0.01
CA TYR A 112 -11.74 11.44 0.16
C TYR A 112 -13.01 12.18 -0.30
N VAL A 113 -13.46 11.90 -1.53
CA VAL A 113 -14.63 12.56 -2.11
C VAL A 113 -15.91 12.21 -1.34
N SER A 114 -16.06 10.96 -0.92
CA SER A 114 -17.21 10.51 -0.12
C SER A 114 -17.22 11.13 1.28
N MET A 115 -16.07 11.30 1.92
CA MET A 115 -15.98 12.01 3.20
C MET A 115 -16.34 13.50 3.05
N ILE A 116 -15.89 14.16 1.98
CA ILE A 116 -16.33 15.53 1.68
C ILE A 116 -17.85 15.56 1.52
N LYS A 117 -18.40 14.66 0.70
CA LYS A 117 -19.84 14.54 0.46
C LYS A 117 -20.62 14.40 1.76
N PHE A 118 -20.17 13.54 2.67
CA PHE A 118 -20.79 13.33 3.98
C PHE A 118 -20.96 14.64 4.75
N TYR A 119 -19.89 15.43 4.87
CA TYR A 119 -19.93 16.69 5.61
C TYR A 119 -20.72 17.77 4.86
N THR A 120 -20.61 17.84 3.53
CA THR A 120 -21.38 18.82 2.75
C THR A 120 -22.87 18.55 2.85
N ASP A 121 -23.29 17.29 2.76
CA ASP A 121 -24.70 16.91 2.86
C ASP A 121 -25.26 17.24 4.25
N ASP A 122 -24.44 17.12 5.30
CA ASP A 122 -24.86 17.44 6.66
C ASP A 122 -25.13 18.94 6.86
N ILE A 123 -24.26 19.82 6.35
CA ILE A 123 -24.48 21.27 6.37
C ILE A 123 -25.71 21.64 5.54
N ALA A 124 -25.85 21.05 4.35
CA ALA A 124 -26.94 21.31 3.42
C ALA A 124 -28.34 21.07 4.01
N LYS A 125 -28.46 20.22 5.04
CA LYS A 125 -29.73 20.00 5.76
C LYS A 125 -30.22 21.24 6.51
N THR A 126 -29.32 22.13 6.91
CA THR A 126 -29.64 23.28 7.77
C THR A 126 -29.52 24.61 7.04
N ARG A 127 -28.60 24.72 6.07
CA ARG A 127 -28.38 25.94 5.28
C ARG A 127 -27.65 25.65 3.97
N ALA A 128 -27.64 26.63 3.06
CA ALA A 128 -26.82 26.57 1.86
C ALA A 128 -25.32 26.54 2.19
N LEU A 129 -24.54 25.82 1.38
CA LEU A 129 -23.09 25.77 1.49
C LEU A 129 -22.44 27.07 1.03
N THR A 130 -21.49 27.56 1.81
CA THR A 130 -20.60 28.66 1.43
C THR A 130 -19.26 28.12 0.90
N GLN A 131 -18.41 28.99 0.36
CA GLN A 131 -17.05 28.61 0.00
C GLN A 131 -16.22 28.26 1.24
N ASP A 132 -16.37 29.05 2.32
CA ASP A 132 -15.67 28.81 3.60
C ASP A 132 -15.97 27.41 4.16
N ASP A 133 -17.21 26.90 3.98
CA ASP A 133 -17.54 25.53 4.38
C ASP A 133 -16.74 24.49 3.60
N ARG A 134 -16.60 24.68 2.28
CA ARG A 134 -15.86 23.76 1.42
C ARG A 134 -14.40 23.72 1.82
N ASP A 135 -13.80 24.88 2.07
CA ASP A 135 -12.40 25.00 2.45
C ASP A 135 -12.14 24.39 3.85
N MET A 136 -13.08 24.59 4.78
CA MET A 136 -13.06 23.96 6.09
C MET A 136 -13.18 22.43 6.01
N ILE A 137 -14.13 21.92 5.21
CA ILE A 137 -14.37 20.48 5.03
C ILE A 137 -13.16 19.82 4.38
N ASP A 138 -12.61 20.39 3.32
CA ASP A 138 -11.41 19.89 2.64
C ASP A 138 -10.24 19.75 3.63
N SER A 139 -9.98 20.81 4.40
CA SER A 139 -8.93 20.80 5.43
C SER A 139 -9.20 19.78 6.54
N ARG A 140 -10.47 19.58 6.91
CA ARG A 140 -10.89 18.59 7.91
C ARG A 140 -10.64 17.17 7.42
N VAL A 141 -11.11 16.82 6.22
CA VAL A 141 -10.96 15.48 5.64
C VAL A 141 -9.49 15.11 5.49
N LYS A 142 -8.64 16.04 5.01
CA LYS A 142 -7.18 15.83 4.94
C LYS A 142 -6.58 15.45 6.30
N ARG A 143 -6.95 16.17 7.36
CA ARG A 143 -6.46 15.85 8.72
C ARG A 143 -6.98 14.50 9.21
N GLU A 144 -8.26 14.20 8.99
CA GLU A 144 -8.86 12.94 9.44
C GLU A 144 -8.22 11.72 8.77
N ILE A 145 -7.97 11.76 7.46
CA ILE A 145 -7.32 10.66 6.73
C ILE A 145 -5.85 10.48 7.16
N HIS A 146 -5.11 11.57 7.41
CA HIS A 146 -3.71 11.48 7.83
C HIS A 146 -3.52 11.09 9.30
N THR A 147 -4.58 11.16 10.12
CA THR A 147 -4.47 10.81 11.53
C THR A 147 -4.45 9.29 11.69
N ASN A 148 -3.41 8.77 12.35
CA ASN A 148 -3.32 7.35 12.65
C ASN A 148 -4.27 6.99 13.81
N LEU A 149 -5.26 6.14 13.53
CA LEU A 149 -6.30 5.72 14.48
C LEU A 149 -6.10 4.28 14.99
N TYR A 150 -4.89 3.72 14.82
CA TYR A 150 -4.53 2.40 15.33
C TYR A 150 -4.30 2.42 16.85
N ASP A 151 -5.10 1.64 17.59
CA ASP A 151 -4.86 1.35 19.00
C ASP A 151 -4.10 0.02 19.13
N ALA A 152 -2.82 0.10 19.48
CA ALA A 152 -1.96 -1.07 19.64
C ALA A 152 -2.34 -1.97 20.84
N LYS A 153 -3.01 -1.44 21.87
CA LYS A 153 -3.44 -2.25 23.02
C LYS A 153 -4.70 -3.04 22.70
N ALA A 154 -5.64 -2.40 22.02
CA ALA A 154 -6.89 -3.03 21.61
C ALA A 154 -6.74 -3.87 20.33
N GLY A 155 -5.72 -3.59 19.51
CA GLY A 155 -5.48 -4.26 18.24
C GLY A 155 -6.57 -3.95 17.21
N VAL A 156 -7.02 -2.69 17.15
CA VAL A 156 -8.09 -2.24 16.24
C VAL A 156 -7.80 -0.84 15.69
N ILE A 157 -8.45 -0.50 14.57
CA ILE A 157 -8.46 0.86 14.03
C ILE A 157 -9.89 1.41 14.18
N ALA A 158 -10.03 2.54 14.87
CA ALA A 158 -11.34 3.16 15.10
C ALA A 158 -11.68 4.15 13.97
N LEU A 159 -12.73 3.87 13.20
CA LEU A 159 -13.21 4.72 12.10
C LEU A 159 -14.27 5.71 12.57
N ASN A 160 -14.18 6.94 12.08
CA ASN A 160 -15.23 7.94 12.28
C ASN A 160 -16.42 7.71 11.31
N ASP A 161 -17.54 8.38 11.57
CA ASP A 161 -18.77 8.16 10.79
C ASP A 161 -18.61 8.54 9.29
N ALA A 162 -17.77 9.53 8.98
CA ALA A 162 -17.49 9.92 7.59
C ALA A 162 -16.66 8.85 6.84
N GLN A 163 -15.69 8.23 7.52
CA GLN A 163 -14.91 7.11 6.97
C GLN A 163 -15.79 5.87 6.77
N ILE A 164 -16.70 5.58 7.71
CA ILE A 164 -17.68 4.48 7.58
C ILE A 164 -18.62 4.75 6.40
N PHE A 165 -19.12 5.97 6.25
CA PHE A 165 -19.91 6.36 5.08
C PHE A 165 -19.12 6.14 3.79
N ALA A 166 -17.88 6.62 3.74
CA ALA A 166 -17.01 6.48 2.58
C ALA A 166 -16.70 5.02 2.21
N TYR A 167 -16.52 4.15 3.20
CA TYR A 167 -16.37 2.72 2.97
C TYR A 167 -17.61 2.09 2.31
N ASN A 168 -18.82 2.49 2.72
CA ASN A 168 -20.05 2.01 2.08
C ASN A 168 -20.21 2.50 0.63
N GLU A 169 -19.81 3.74 0.36
CA GLU A 169 -19.73 4.25 -1.02
C GLU A 169 -18.71 3.45 -1.84
N LEU A 170 -17.59 3.06 -1.24
CA LEU A 170 -16.57 2.24 -1.90
C LEU A 170 -17.07 0.83 -2.25
N ILE A 171 -17.83 0.19 -1.35
CA ILE A 171 -18.52 -1.07 -1.65
C ILE A 171 -19.44 -0.91 -2.87
N THR A 172 -20.19 0.19 -2.92
CA THR A 172 -21.10 0.49 -4.03
C THR A 172 -20.34 0.70 -5.33
N HIS A 173 -19.29 1.51 -5.31
CA HIS A 173 -18.41 1.77 -6.46
C HIS A 173 -17.86 0.44 -7.02
N TYR A 174 -17.17 -0.37 -6.20
CA TYR A 174 -16.57 -1.61 -6.71
C TYR A 174 -17.60 -2.66 -7.13
N THR A 175 -18.76 -2.69 -6.47
CA THR A 175 -19.87 -3.55 -6.92
C THR A 175 -20.27 -3.19 -8.34
N ARG A 176 -20.45 -1.89 -8.64
CA ARG A 176 -20.80 -1.43 -9.98
C ARG A 176 -19.66 -1.67 -10.97
N THR A 177 -18.42 -1.36 -10.61
CA THR A 177 -17.23 -1.61 -11.43
C THR A 177 -17.17 -3.02 -11.98
N PHE A 178 -17.52 -4.05 -11.20
CA PHE A 178 -17.44 -5.44 -11.66
C PHE A 178 -18.73 -6.04 -12.24
N THR A 179 -19.89 -5.38 -12.08
CA THR A 179 -21.21 -5.95 -12.44
C THR A 179 -22.04 -5.11 -13.41
N ASP A 180 -21.83 -3.78 -13.44
CA ASP A 180 -22.56 -2.81 -14.27
C ASP A 180 -21.68 -2.39 -15.46
N ASP A 181 -22.04 -2.85 -16.67
CA ASP A 181 -21.32 -2.55 -17.91
C ASP A 181 -21.56 -1.12 -18.41
N THR A 182 -22.60 -0.45 -17.92
CA THR A 182 -22.90 0.94 -18.25
C THR A 182 -22.13 1.93 -17.38
N TYR A 183 -21.58 1.45 -16.25
CA TYR A 183 -20.80 2.28 -15.35
C TYR A 183 -19.58 2.88 -16.07
N GLU A 184 -19.24 4.11 -15.74
CA GLU A 184 -18.14 4.82 -16.39
C GLU A 184 -16.82 4.08 -16.18
N GLU A 185 -16.58 3.67 -14.94
CA GLU A 185 -15.38 2.99 -14.47
C GLU A 185 -15.54 1.46 -14.52
N ALA A 186 -16.45 0.95 -15.36
CA ALA A 186 -16.69 -0.49 -15.49
C ALA A 186 -15.41 -1.26 -15.87
N PHE A 187 -15.13 -2.34 -15.14
CA PHE A 187 -14.00 -3.22 -15.39
C PHE A 187 -14.08 -3.79 -16.80
N MET A 188 -13.04 -3.53 -17.61
CA MET A 188 -12.98 -4.00 -19.00
C MET A 188 -14.27 -3.69 -19.79
N LYS A 189 -14.78 -2.47 -19.65
CA LYS A 189 -16.04 -1.98 -20.25
C LYS A 189 -16.33 -2.58 -21.63
N GLY A 190 -17.49 -3.23 -21.75
CA GLY A 190 -17.98 -3.85 -22.98
C GLY A 190 -17.28 -5.16 -23.40
N ARG A 191 -16.32 -5.67 -22.63
CA ARG A 191 -15.58 -6.91 -22.96
C ARG A 191 -15.85 -8.05 -21.98
N ILE A 192 -15.98 -7.76 -20.69
CA ILE A 192 -16.21 -8.78 -19.66
C ILE A 192 -17.28 -8.25 -18.71
N LYS A 193 -18.29 -9.08 -18.41
CA LYS A 193 -19.33 -8.81 -17.42
C LYS A 193 -19.23 -9.82 -16.28
N ASN A 194 -19.51 -9.38 -15.06
CA ASN A 194 -19.58 -10.27 -13.88
C ASN A 194 -18.28 -11.07 -13.65
N HIS A 195 -17.11 -10.48 -13.93
CA HIS A 195 -15.81 -11.11 -13.64
C HIS A 195 -15.71 -11.51 -12.16
N ILE A 196 -16.31 -10.67 -11.31
CA ILE A 196 -16.56 -10.88 -9.88
C ILE A 196 -18.01 -10.49 -9.64
N SER A 197 -18.83 -11.44 -9.16
CA SER A 197 -20.27 -11.25 -9.02
C SER A 197 -20.82 -11.64 -7.66
N ASN A 198 -20.04 -12.37 -6.86
CA ASN A 198 -20.42 -12.71 -5.50
C ASN A 198 -20.39 -11.44 -4.63
N PRO A 199 -21.52 -11.01 -4.04
CA PRO A 199 -21.57 -9.79 -3.23
C PRO A 199 -20.59 -9.80 -2.04
N ALA A 200 -20.36 -10.97 -1.44
CA ALA A 200 -19.40 -11.09 -0.34
C ALA A 200 -17.96 -10.86 -0.80
N ASP A 201 -17.60 -11.33 -2.00
CA ASP A 201 -16.27 -11.12 -2.57
C ASP A 201 -16.06 -9.66 -3.01
N LEU A 202 -17.10 -9.00 -3.50
CA LEU A 202 -17.07 -7.58 -3.87
C LEU A 202 -16.91 -6.68 -2.63
N LYS A 203 -17.65 -6.95 -1.56
CA LYS A 203 -17.49 -6.28 -0.28
C LYS A 203 -16.08 -6.49 0.30
N ALA A 204 -15.60 -7.74 0.24
CA ALA A 204 -14.26 -8.08 0.69
C ALA A 204 -13.16 -7.34 -0.08
N LEU A 205 -13.29 -7.22 -1.40
CA LEU A 205 -12.39 -6.42 -2.23
C LEU A 205 -12.39 -4.95 -1.83
N ALA A 206 -13.56 -4.34 -1.61
CA ALA A 206 -13.63 -2.97 -1.13
C ALA A 206 -12.94 -2.81 0.24
N GLY A 207 -13.07 -3.80 1.14
CA GLY A 207 -12.35 -3.82 2.41
C GLY A 207 -10.83 -3.91 2.23
N TYR A 208 -10.37 -4.71 1.27
CA TYR A 208 -8.95 -4.81 0.95
C TYR A 208 -8.37 -3.57 0.26
N PHE A 209 -9.14 -2.89 -0.58
CA PHE A 209 -8.70 -1.65 -1.23
C PHE A 209 -8.77 -0.44 -0.29
N PHE A 210 -9.66 -0.46 0.70
CA PHE A 210 -9.72 0.55 1.76
C PHE A 210 -8.54 0.45 2.75
N TRP A 211 -8.08 -0.78 3.03
CA TRP A 211 -6.92 -1.06 3.86
C TRP A 211 -5.60 -0.68 3.17
#